data_AF-A0A1H4XF28-F1
#
_entry.id   AF-A0A1H4XF28-F1
#
_cell.length_a   1.000
_cell.length_b   1.000
_cell.length_c   1.000
_cell.angle_alpha   90.00
_cell.angle_beta   90.00
_cell.angle_gamma   90.00
#
_symmetry.space_group_name_H-M   'P 1'
#
loop_
_entity.id
_entity.type
_entity.pdbx_description
1 polymer ?
#
loop_
_entity_poly.entity_id
_entity_poly.type
_entity_poly.pdbx_seq_one_letter_code
_entity_poly.pdbx_strand_id
1 'polypeptide(L)' 'MSVASETTQAWIFMGVAGAVVLAFAVLFLAALVGILRSPLTGGMKLVWVIFAFCAPFLGSLLWFVAGRRDAVAPVRR' A
#
# COMPACT_ATOMS: atom_id res chain seq x y z
N MET A 1 -15.33 -3.36 -33.36
CA MET A 1 -13.95 -3.15 -32.86
C MET A 1 -13.90 -2.63 -31.42
N SER A 2 -14.94 -1.99 -30.86
CA SER A 2 -14.94 -1.45 -29.48
C SER A 2 -14.92 -2.51 -28.37
N VAL A 3 -15.69 -3.59 -28.51
CA VAL A 3 -15.83 -4.60 -27.44
C VAL A 3 -14.51 -5.34 -27.15
N ALA A 4 -13.70 -5.58 -28.18
CA ALA A 4 -12.40 -6.24 -28.03
C ALA A 4 -11.37 -5.38 -27.27
N SER A 5 -11.42 -4.05 -27.42
CA SER A 5 -10.56 -3.14 -26.63
C SER A 5 -11.01 -3.04 -25.17
N GLU A 6 -12.31 -3.07 -24.90
CA GLU A 6 -12.85 -3.01 -23.53
C GLU A 6 -12.49 -4.25 -22.72
N THR A 7 -12.61 -5.44 -23.34
CA THR A 7 -12.20 -6.69 -22.69
C THR A 7 -10.69 -6.72 -22.46
N THR A 8 -9.88 -6.35 -23.45
CA THR A 8 -8.42 -6.28 -23.33
C THR A 8 -8.00 -5.35 -22.19
N GLN A 9 -8.63 -4.17 -22.09
CA GLN A 9 -8.37 -3.22 -21.01
C GLN A 9 -8.71 -3.80 -19.63
N ALA A 10 -9.85 -4.50 -19.49
CA ALA A 10 -10.23 -5.15 -18.23
C ALA A 10 -9.21 -6.23 -17.80
N TRP A 11 -8.72 -7.04 -18.75
CA TRP A 11 -7.69 -8.04 -18.48
C TRP A 11 -6.35 -7.42 -18.05
N ILE A 12 -5.95 -6.32 -18.70
CA ILE A 12 -4.75 -5.57 -18.31
C ILE A 12 -4.91 -5.04 -16.88
N PHE A 13 -6.03 -4.40 -16.56
CA PHE A 13 -6.27 -3.88 -15.21
C PHE A 13 -6.25 -4.98 -14.14
N MET A 14 -6.92 -6.12 -14.38
CA MET A 14 -6.89 -7.25 -13.45
C MET A 14 -5.49 -7.84 -13.30
N GLY A 15 -4.74 -7.98 -14.40
CA GLY A 15 -3.36 -8.46 -14.36
C GLY A 15 -2.44 -7.54 -13.56
N VAL A 16 -2.53 -6.23 -13.80
CA VAL A 16 -1.74 -5.22 -13.07
C VAL A 16 -2.12 -5.20 -11.59
N ALA A 17 -3.42 -5.18 -11.27
CA ALA A 17 -3.88 -5.19 -9.88
C ALA A 17 -3.41 -6.45 -9.15
N GLY A 18 -3.53 -7.63 -9.79
CA GLY A 18 -3.03 -8.88 -9.25
C GLY A 18 -1.52 -8.86 -9.00
N ALA A 19 -0.73 -8.35 -9.96
CA ALA A 19 0.71 -8.21 -9.81
C ALA A 19 1.11 -7.27 -8.67
N VAL A 20 0.40 -6.16 -8.49
CA VAL A 20 0.62 -5.21 -7.39
C VAL A 20 0.35 -5.88 -6.04
N VAL A 21 -0.76 -6.62 -5.90
CA VAL A 21 -1.08 -7.35 -4.67
C VAL A 21 -0.02 -8.42 -4.36
N LEU A 22 0.41 -9.17 -5.38
CA LEU A 22 1.48 -10.17 -5.25
C LEU A 22 2.81 -9.54 -4.84
N ALA A 23 3.23 -8.45 -5.50
CA ALA A 23 4.45 -7.73 -5.15
C ALA A 23 4.40 -7.21 -3.71
N PHE A 24 3.25 -6.68 -3.28
CA PHE A 24 3.04 -6.24 -1.91
C PHE A 24 3.16 -7.40 -0.91
N ALA A 25 2.53 -8.55 -1.19
CA ALA A 25 2.63 -9.74 -0.35
C ALA A 25 4.07 -10.26 -0.25
N VAL A 26 4.81 -10.29 -1.36
CA VAL A 26 6.23 -10.70 -1.38
C VAL A 26 7.09 -9.74 -0.57
N LEU A 27 6.90 -8.42 -0.71
CA LEU A 27 7.62 -7.42 0.08
C LEU A 27 7.32 -7.56 1.57
N PHE A 28 6.07 -7.81 1.93
CA PHE A 28 5.66 -8.05 3.31
C PHE A 28 6.33 -9.30 3.90
N LEU A 29 6.32 -10.42 3.16
CA LEU A 29 6.97 -11.67 3.57
C LEU A 29 8.49 -11.51 3.64
N ALA A 30 9.11 -10.82 2.69
CA ALA A 30 10.54 -10.53 2.68
C ALA A 30 10.94 -9.66 3.89
N ALA A 31 10.13 -8.66 4.24
CA ALA A 31 10.31 -7.88 5.45
C ALA A 31 10.20 -8.76 6.70
N LEU A 32 9.20 -9.65 6.78
CA LEU A 32 9.02 -10.56 7.91
C LEU A 32 10.22 -11.50 8.08
N VAL A 33 10.69 -12.11 6.98
CA VAL A 33 11.89 -12.97 6.98
C VAL A 33 13.14 -12.19 7.35
N GLY A 34 13.31 -10.97 6.81
CA GLY A 34 14.42 -10.07 7.13
C GLY A 34 14.46 -9.71 8.62
N ILE A 35 13.30 -9.41 9.21
CA ILE A 35 13.16 -9.16 10.64
C ILE A 35 13.54 -10.42 11.41
N LEU A 36 12.93 -11.57 11.12
CA LEU A 36 13.16 -12.84 11.82
C LEU A 36 14.62 -13.28 11.79
N ARG A 37 15.32 -13.08 10.66
CA ARG A 37 16.73 -13.45 10.47
C ARG A 37 17.72 -12.45 11.08
N SER A 38 17.28 -11.25 11.42
CA SER A 38 18.13 -10.22 11.99
C SER A 38 18.50 -10.50 13.46
N PRO A 39 19.75 -10.22 13.89
CA PRO A 39 20.18 -10.26 15.30
C PRO A 39 19.65 -9.07 16.12
N LEU A 40 18.58 -8.42 15.67
CA LEU A 40 17.89 -7.35 16.38
C LEU A 40 17.35 -7.86 17.72
N THR A 41 17.46 -7.05 18.77
CA THR A 41 16.81 -7.30 20.07
C THR A 41 15.31 -7.48 19.87
N GLY A 42 14.68 -8.36 20.68
CA GLY A 42 13.28 -8.77 20.46
C GLY A 42 12.28 -7.61 20.34
N GLY A 43 12.50 -6.52 21.09
CA GLY A 43 11.68 -5.31 20.99
C GLY A 43 11.79 -4.59 19.63
N MET A 44 12.99 -4.51 19.05
CA MET A 44 13.22 -3.85 17.75
C MET A 44 12.63 -4.68 16.59
N LYS A 45 12.64 -6.02 16.70
CA LYS A 45 11.91 -6.90 15.76
C LYS A 45 10.42 -6.59 15.76
N LEU A 46 9.81 -6.44 16.94
CA LEU A 46 8.37 -6.20 17.08
C LEU A 46 7.95 -4.88 16.44
N VAL A 47 8.73 -3.81 16.63
CA VAL A 47 8.48 -2.50 16.01
C VAL A 47 8.44 -2.61 14.48
N TRP A 48 9.40 -3.33 13.88
CA TRP A 48 9.46 -3.50 12.43
C TRP A 48 8.31 -4.35 11.87
N VAL A 49 7.83 -5.36 12.61
CA VAL A 49 6.65 -6.15 12.21
C VAL A 49 5.40 -5.27 12.20
N ILE A 50 5.19 -4.50 13.28
CA ILE A 50 4.05 -3.58 13.39
C ILE A 50 4.12 -2.52 12.28
N PHE A 51 5.31 -1.98 12.00
CA PHE A 51 5.50 -1.00 10.93
C PHE A 51 5.18 -1.58 9.55
N ALA A 52 5.59 -2.82 9.26
CA ALA A 52 5.25 -3.51 8.01
C ALA A 52 3.73 -3.73 7.85
N PHE A 53 3.02 -3.97 8.95
CA PHE A 53 1.55 -4.06 8.96
C PHE A 53 0.86 -2.71 8.82
N CYS A 54 1.41 -1.65 9.40
CA CYS A 54 0.81 -0.31 9.33
C CYS A 54 1.07 0.39 7.99
N ALA A 55 2.23 0.17 7.36
CA ALA A 55 2.63 0.77 6.08
C ALA A 55 1.53 0.85 4.99
N PRO A 56 0.75 -0.21 4.71
CA PRO A 56 -0.35 -0.13 3.72
C PRO A 56 -1.45 0.86 4.10
N PHE A 57 -1.69 1.07 5.40
CA PHE A 57 -2.73 1.96 5.90
C PHE A 57 -2.25 3.40 6.08
N LEU A 58 -0.94 3.62 6.16
CA LEU A 58 -0.36 4.97 6.28
C LEU A 58 -0.78 5.88 5.13
N GLY A 59 -0.88 5.37 3.89
CA GLY A 59 -1.30 6.17 2.73
C GLY A 59 -2.71 6.74 2.88
N SER A 60 -3.68 5.90 3.26
CA SER A 60 -5.05 6.35 3.54
C SER A 60 -5.12 7.26 4.76
N LEU A 61 -4.35 6.97 5.81
CA LEU A 61 -4.30 7.79 7.01
C LEU A 61 -3.69 9.18 6.73
N LEU A 62 -2.66 9.25 5.90
CA LEU A 62 -2.05 10.50 5.41
C LEU A 62 -3.06 11.34 4.62
N TRP A 63 -3.91 10.72 3.79
CA TRP A 63 -5.00 11.43 3.12
C TRP A 63 -5.99 12.05 4.12
N PHE A 64 -6.37 11.30 5.17
CA PHE A 64 -7.25 11.84 6.21
C PHE A 64 -6.60 12.94 7.07
N VAL A 65 -5.30 12.88 7.31
CA VAL A 65 -4.60 13.86 8.15
C VAL A 65 -4.20 15.11 7.38
N ALA A 66 -3.69 14.96 6.15
CA ALA A 66 -3.21 16.06 5.31
C ALA A 66 -4.26 16.54 4.29
N GLY A 67 -4.90 15.64 3.54
CA GLY A 67 -5.85 15.99 2.46
C GLY A 67 -7.13 16.69 2.93
N ARG A 68 -7.53 16.51 4.20
CA ARG A 68 -8.68 17.24 4.77
C ARG A 68 -8.44 18.73 4.96
N ARG A 69 -7.19 19.19 5.04
CA ARG A 69 -6.88 20.60 5.30
C ARG A 69 -7.04 21.47 4.05
N ASP A 70 -6.82 20.89 2.86
CA ASP A 70 -6.93 21.60 1.58
C ASP A 70 -8.36 21.62 1.03
N ALA A 71 -9.21 20.66 1.42
CA ALA A 71 -10.63 20.61 1.04
C ALA A 71 -11.50 21.69 1.71
N VAL A 72 -10.97 22.37 2.73
CA VAL A 72 -11.61 23.48 3.44
C VAL A 72 -10.92 24.79 3.07
N ALA A 73 -10.58 24.99 1.78
CA ALA A 73 -10.32 26.34 1.30
C ALA A 73 -11.66 27.11 1.36
N PRO A 74 -11.80 28.14 2.22
CA PRO A 74 -13.04 28.87 2.34
C PRO A 74 -13.33 29.56 1.01
N VAL A 75 -14.54 29.36 0.48
CA VAL A 75 -15.13 30.17 -0.59
C VAL A 75 -15.05 31.63 -0.12
N ARG A 76 -14.03 32.34 -0.57
CA ARG A 76 -13.83 33.76 -0.25
C ARG A 76 -14.90 34.52 -1.04
N ARG A 77 -15.94 34.97 -0.32
CA ARG A 77 -16.95 35.92 -0.79
C ARG A 77 -16.31 37.25 -1.17
#